data_AF-A0A7R9IQ23-F1
#
_entry.id   AF-A0A7R9IQ23-F1
#
_cell.length_a   1.000
_cell.length_b   1.000
_cell.length_c   1.000
_cell.angle_alpha   90.00
_cell.angle_beta   90.00
_cell.angle_gamma   90.00
#
_symmetry.space_group_name_H-M   'P 1'
#
loop_
_entity.id
_entity.type
_entity.pdbx_description
1 polymer ?
#
loop_
_entity_poly.entity_id
_entity_poly.type
_entity_poly.pdbx_seq_one_letter_code
_entity_poly.pdbx_strand_id
1 'polypeptide(L)'
;MSFIISFLKRFFQSMLHLLSFSHRTISNTLNVYIKTNTGKSLSVDLDPKWDIKNVKEMVAHQLGLEPEEMKIIFAGKELDDSTVIEECDLGEQSVLHAVKTRSSPTGGSKPLCETLVDLQLTERQRVGDSRRAHFYVYCASPCKAMCVGKLRVRCSSCKGGAITVDRDPQCWDDVLEPHRITGDCQNEGCVSAIYSPGIGATQEGGDGPRFSQFFFKCSQHTSQGEEDQAVPLYLIKPNIHNIPCLACTDVK
;
A
#
# COMPACT_ATOMS: atom_id res chain seq x y z
N MET A 1 14.10 64.55 -8.91
CA MET A 1 12.84 63.76 -8.94
C MET A 1 12.89 62.52 -9.82
N SER A 2 13.66 62.47 -10.93
CA SER A 2 13.69 61.33 -11.87
C SER A 2 14.32 60.02 -11.30
N PHE A 3 15.33 60.12 -10.43
CA PHE A 3 16.08 58.96 -9.93
C PHE A 3 15.30 58.09 -8.91
N ILE A 4 14.50 58.71 -8.05
CA ILE A 4 13.69 57.99 -7.04
C ILE A 4 12.54 57.26 -7.72
N ILE A 5 11.95 57.87 -8.74
CA ILE A 5 10.86 57.26 -9.54
C ILE A 5 11.40 56.07 -10.34
N SER A 6 12.59 56.18 -10.95
CA SER A 6 13.20 55.06 -11.69
C SER A 6 13.64 53.92 -10.76
N PHE A 7 14.12 54.23 -9.56
CA PHE A 7 14.47 53.25 -8.54
C PHE A 7 13.23 52.48 -8.04
N LEU A 8 12.16 53.20 -7.65
CA LEU A 8 10.90 52.58 -7.23
C LEU A 8 10.30 51.74 -8.36
N LYS A 9 10.33 52.21 -9.61
CA LYS A 9 9.78 51.47 -10.76
C LYS A 9 10.55 50.17 -11.01
N ARG A 10 11.88 50.17 -10.88
CA ARG A 10 12.72 48.95 -10.97
C ARG A 10 12.51 48.00 -9.79
N PHE A 11 12.31 48.55 -8.59
CA PHE A 11 11.99 47.77 -7.39
C PHE A 11 10.64 47.08 -7.52
N PHE A 12 9.58 47.80 -7.93
CA PHE A 12 8.27 47.22 -8.18
C PHE A 12 8.26 46.25 -9.37
N GLN A 13 9.03 46.50 -10.44
CA GLN A 13 9.19 45.54 -11.53
C GLN A 13 9.89 44.26 -11.09
N SER A 14 10.91 44.34 -10.24
CA SER A 14 11.62 43.17 -9.70
C SER A 14 10.73 42.38 -8.72
N MET A 15 9.95 43.08 -7.89
CA MET A 15 8.96 42.48 -7.00
C MET A 15 7.83 41.80 -7.77
N LEU A 16 7.35 42.42 -8.86
CA LEU A 16 6.34 41.82 -9.75
C LEU A 16 6.90 40.59 -10.47
N HIS A 17 8.19 40.59 -10.83
CA HIS A 17 8.87 39.41 -11.36
C HIS A 17 8.93 38.28 -10.33
N LEU A 18 9.28 38.58 -9.07
CA LEU A 18 9.29 37.61 -7.97
C LEU A 18 7.88 37.07 -7.66
N LEU A 19 6.85 37.90 -7.76
CA LEU A 19 5.44 37.50 -7.60
C LEU A 19 4.90 36.72 -8.82
N SER A 20 5.43 36.95 -10.03
CA SER A 20 5.09 36.15 -11.22
C SER A 20 5.69 34.73 -11.21
N PHE A 21 6.71 34.49 -10.38
CA PHE A 21 7.26 33.16 -10.12
C PHE A 21 6.56 32.42 -8.97
N SER A 22 5.48 32.98 -8.41
CA SER A 22 4.72 32.44 -7.27
C SER A 22 3.43 31.71 -7.68
N HIS A 23 3.45 30.96 -8.79
CA HIS A 23 2.41 29.97 -9.08
C HIS A 23 2.96 28.66 -9.65
N ARG A 24 4.15 28.24 -9.19
CA ARG A 24 4.38 26.80 -9.09
C ARG A 24 3.61 26.32 -7.87
N THR A 25 2.33 26.02 -8.07
CA THR A 25 1.63 25.11 -7.17
C THR A 25 2.54 23.89 -7.06
N ILE A 26 3.11 23.64 -5.89
CA ILE A 26 3.77 22.36 -5.63
C ILE A 26 2.62 21.35 -5.72
N SER A 27 2.45 20.75 -6.89
CA SER A 27 1.51 19.66 -7.04
C SER A 27 2.13 18.52 -6.24
N ASN A 28 1.60 18.26 -5.04
CA ASN A 28 1.95 17.08 -4.24
C ASN A 28 1.37 15.85 -4.94
N THR A 29 1.83 15.55 -6.15
CA THR A 29 1.45 14.36 -6.90
C THR A 29 2.26 13.19 -6.39
N LEU A 30 1.61 12.04 -6.26
CA LEU A 30 2.19 10.78 -5.86
C LEU A 30 2.45 9.95 -7.12
N ASN A 31 3.71 9.63 -7.42
CA ASN A 31 4.02 8.76 -8.56
C ASN A 31 3.86 7.30 -8.14
N VAL A 32 3.01 6.55 -8.84
CA VAL A 32 2.78 5.12 -8.58
C VAL A 32 2.86 4.31 -9.88
N TYR A 33 3.00 3.00 -9.73
CA TYR A 33 2.88 2.05 -10.84
C TYR A 33 1.50 1.38 -10.80
N ILE A 34 0.82 1.31 -11.94
CA ILE A 34 -0.34 0.44 -12.13
C ILE A 34 0.09 -0.79 -12.90
N LYS A 35 -0.02 -1.96 -12.29
CA LYS A 35 0.30 -3.25 -12.92
C LYS A 35 -0.97 -4.02 -13.22
N THR A 36 -1.19 -4.31 -14.50
CA THR A 36 -2.32 -5.12 -14.95
C THR A 36 -2.10 -6.61 -14.67
N ASN A 37 -3.18 -7.39 -14.67
CA ASN A 37 -3.12 -8.85 -14.49
C ASN A 37 -2.41 -9.60 -15.65
N THR A 38 -2.23 -8.95 -16.80
CA THR A 38 -1.44 -9.45 -17.95
C THR A 38 0.06 -9.14 -17.83
N GLY A 39 0.47 -8.38 -16.82
CA GLY A 39 1.86 -7.99 -16.56
C GLY A 39 2.29 -6.65 -17.16
N LYS A 40 1.44 -5.96 -17.94
CA LYS A 40 1.72 -4.58 -18.39
C LYS A 40 1.76 -3.65 -17.18
N SER A 41 2.79 -2.81 -17.10
CA SER A 41 2.98 -1.78 -16.06
C SER A 41 2.99 -0.39 -16.68
N LEU A 42 2.34 0.57 -16.02
CA LEU A 42 2.31 1.98 -16.39
C LEU A 42 2.62 2.84 -15.17
N SER A 43 3.38 3.93 -15.35
CA SER A 43 3.64 4.91 -14.30
C SER A 43 2.63 6.06 -14.43
N VAL A 44 2.00 6.42 -13.32
CA VAL A 44 1.00 7.50 -13.25
C VAL A 44 1.25 8.37 -12.05
N ASP A 45 1.01 9.66 -12.24
CA ASP A 45 0.98 10.64 -11.16
C ASP A 45 -0.46 10.80 -10.68
N LEU A 46 -0.70 10.47 -9.42
CA LEU A 46 -1.99 10.59 -8.77
C LEU A 46 -2.02 11.82 -7.88
N ASP A 47 -3.16 12.52 -7.83
CA ASP A 47 -3.42 13.46 -6.74
C ASP A 47 -3.82 12.65 -5.49
N PRO A 48 -3.16 12.83 -4.33
CA PRO A 48 -3.54 12.18 -3.09
C PRO A 48 -4.99 12.39 -2.67
N LYS A 49 -5.64 13.45 -3.15
CA LYS A 49 -7.05 13.77 -2.88
C LYS A 49 -8.03 13.10 -3.82
N TRP A 50 -7.56 12.40 -4.86
CA TRP A 50 -8.44 11.64 -5.72
C TRP A 50 -8.99 10.42 -5.01
N ASP A 51 -10.22 10.10 -5.36
CA ASP A 51 -10.84 8.82 -5.02
C ASP A 51 -10.46 7.75 -6.07
N ILE A 52 -10.74 6.49 -5.75
CA ILE A 52 -10.46 5.36 -6.65
C ILE A 52 -11.27 5.43 -7.94
N LYS A 53 -12.45 6.05 -7.93
CA LYS A 53 -13.23 6.27 -9.15
C LYS A 53 -12.47 7.11 -10.17
N ASN A 54 -11.89 8.25 -9.76
CA ASN A 54 -11.07 9.09 -10.62
C ASN A 54 -9.84 8.33 -11.16
N VAL A 55 -9.23 7.47 -10.33
CA VAL A 55 -8.10 6.63 -10.75
C VAL A 55 -8.54 5.62 -11.81
N LYS A 56 -9.69 4.95 -11.63
CA LYS A 56 -10.26 4.03 -12.62
C LYS A 56 -10.52 4.74 -13.94
N GLU A 57 -11.14 5.91 -13.93
CA GLU A 57 -11.40 6.71 -15.15
C GLU A 57 -10.11 7.02 -15.91
N MET A 58 -9.07 7.49 -15.22
CA MET A 58 -7.77 7.77 -15.83
C MET A 58 -7.12 6.52 -16.43
N VAL A 59 -7.02 5.45 -15.63
CA VAL A 59 -6.30 4.23 -16.02
C VAL A 59 -7.04 3.49 -17.12
N ALA A 60 -8.37 3.42 -17.04
CA ALA A 60 -9.21 2.78 -18.05
C ALA A 60 -9.07 3.47 -19.41
N HIS A 61 -9.05 4.81 -19.45
CA HIS A 61 -8.77 5.57 -20.67
C HIS A 61 -7.40 5.22 -21.28
N GLN A 62 -6.34 5.10 -20.47
CA GLN A 62 -5.00 4.72 -20.95
C GLN A 62 -4.91 3.26 -21.43
N LEU A 63 -5.78 2.38 -20.91
CA LEU A 63 -5.82 0.96 -21.26
C LEU A 63 -6.86 0.63 -22.35
N GLY A 64 -7.71 1.58 -22.75
CA GLY A 64 -8.80 1.36 -23.69
C GLY A 64 -9.90 0.46 -23.12
N LEU A 65 -10.21 0.63 -21.84
CA LEU A 65 -11.22 -0.12 -21.10
C LEU A 65 -12.30 0.83 -20.57
N GLU A 66 -13.45 0.28 -20.20
CA GLU A 66 -14.47 1.02 -19.44
C GLU A 66 -14.11 1.02 -17.93
N PRO A 67 -14.28 2.14 -17.21
CA PRO A 67 -13.97 2.22 -15.77
C PRO A 67 -14.73 1.20 -14.92
N GLU A 68 -15.98 0.89 -15.28
CA GLU A 68 -16.86 -0.05 -14.57
C GLU A 68 -16.39 -1.51 -14.69
N GLU A 69 -15.62 -1.84 -15.73
CA GLU A 69 -15.02 -3.16 -15.91
C GLU A 69 -13.69 -3.30 -15.14
N MET A 70 -13.27 -2.29 -14.37
CA MET A 70 -11.97 -2.28 -13.70
C MET A 70 -12.08 -2.39 -12.18
N LYS A 71 -11.27 -3.29 -11.62
CA LYS A 71 -11.00 -3.38 -10.18
C LYS A 71 -9.62 -2.81 -9.89
N ILE A 72 -9.52 -2.00 -8.84
CA ILE A 72 -8.24 -1.57 -8.29
C ILE A 72 -7.99 -2.36 -7.01
N ILE A 73 -6.90 -3.13 -7.00
CA ILE A 73 -6.49 -3.96 -5.88
C ILE A 73 -5.22 -3.38 -5.28
N PHE A 74 -5.21 -3.22 -3.95
CA PHE A 74 -4.05 -2.81 -3.19
C PHE A 74 -3.97 -3.53 -1.85
N ALA A 75 -2.78 -4.05 -1.52
CA ALA A 75 -2.50 -4.72 -0.25
C ALA A 75 -3.55 -5.78 0.13
N GLY A 76 -4.09 -6.53 -0.84
CA GLY A 76 -5.08 -7.58 -0.57
C GLY A 76 -6.53 -7.13 -0.60
N LYS A 77 -6.80 -5.85 -0.88
CA LYS A 77 -8.16 -5.28 -0.90
C LYS A 77 -8.51 -4.80 -2.29
N GLU A 78 -9.70 -5.16 -2.74
CA GLU A 78 -10.40 -4.39 -3.77
C GLU A 78 -10.84 -3.08 -3.12
N LEU A 79 -10.34 -1.95 -3.64
CA LEU A 79 -10.61 -0.64 -3.08
C LEU A 79 -11.97 -0.12 -3.58
N ASP A 80 -12.75 0.45 -2.66
CA ASP A 80 -14.01 1.09 -2.99
C ASP A 80 -13.80 2.38 -3.79
N ASP A 81 -14.72 2.66 -4.73
CA ASP A 81 -14.68 3.84 -5.60
C ASP A 81 -14.58 5.16 -4.82
N SER A 82 -15.15 5.22 -3.61
CA SER A 82 -15.10 6.39 -2.72
C SER A 82 -13.84 6.50 -1.86
N THR A 83 -12.98 5.47 -1.85
CA THR A 83 -11.73 5.46 -1.07
C THR A 83 -10.77 6.52 -1.61
N VAL A 84 -10.19 7.34 -0.73
CA VAL A 84 -9.24 8.38 -1.15
C VAL A 84 -7.80 7.83 -1.15
N ILE A 85 -6.97 8.28 -2.09
CA ILE A 85 -5.58 7.82 -2.22
C ILE A 85 -4.75 8.03 -0.95
N GLU A 86 -4.91 9.17 -0.26
CA GLU A 86 -4.19 9.47 0.98
C GLU A 86 -4.55 8.52 2.14
N GLU A 87 -5.71 7.87 2.11
CA GLU A 87 -6.15 6.90 3.13
C GLU A 87 -5.45 5.54 2.96
N CYS A 88 -4.97 5.23 1.76
CA CYS A 88 -4.45 3.91 1.39
C CYS A 88 -3.05 3.59 1.95
N ASP A 89 -2.34 4.53 2.57
CA ASP A 89 -0.91 4.39 2.95
C ASP A 89 -0.01 4.02 1.74
N LEU A 90 -0.31 4.64 0.60
CA LEU A 90 0.52 4.62 -0.60
C LEU A 90 1.74 5.53 -0.39
N GLY A 91 2.91 5.05 -0.81
CA GLY A 91 4.13 5.86 -0.92
C GLY A 91 4.59 5.96 -2.36
N GLU A 92 5.61 6.78 -2.61
CA GLU A 92 6.24 6.89 -3.93
C GLU A 92 6.60 5.51 -4.50
N GLN A 93 6.35 5.34 -5.80
CA GLN A 93 6.60 4.13 -6.55
C GLN A 93 5.92 2.88 -5.97
N SER A 94 4.82 3.05 -5.23
CA SER A 94 3.95 1.93 -4.84
C SER A 94 3.29 1.31 -6.08
N VAL A 95 2.89 0.04 -5.98
CA VAL A 95 2.20 -0.68 -7.05
C VAL A 95 0.74 -0.87 -6.69
N LEU A 96 -0.16 -0.38 -7.53
CA LEU A 96 -1.57 -0.72 -7.56
C LEU A 96 -1.82 -1.76 -8.65
N HIS A 97 -2.77 -2.65 -8.45
CA HIS A 97 -3.14 -3.64 -9.46
C HIS A 97 -4.48 -3.30 -10.12
N ALA A 98 -4.48 -3.13 -11.44
CA ALA A 98 -5.71 -2.92 -12.21
C ALA A 98 -6.11 -4.22 -12.91
N VAL A 99 -7.29 -4.74 -12.60
CA VAL A 99 -7.78 -6.02 -13.13
C VAL A 99 -9.07 -5.77 -13.90
N LYS A 100 -9.15 -6.30 -15.12
CA LYS A 100 -10.39 -6.32 -15.89
C LYS A 100 -11.33 -7.40 -15.35
N THR A 101 -12.52 -7.02 -14.90
CA THR A 101 -13.61 -7.93 -14.51
C THR A 101 -14.74 -7.92 -15.53
N ARG A 102 -15.40 -9.07 -15.70
CA ARG A 102 -16.60 -9.22 -16.54
C ARG A 102 -17.91 -9.15 -15.74
N SER A 103 -17.82 -9.10 -14.41
CA SER A 103 -18.97 -9.06 -13.51
C SER A 103 -19.27 -7.64 -13.04
N SER A 104 -20.51 -7.40 -12.63
CA SER A 104 -20.93 -6.17 -11.96
C SER A 104 -20.01 -5.80 -10.79
N PRO A 105 -19.88 -4.50 -10.45
CA PRO A 105 -19.08 -4.06 -9.31
C PRO A 105 -19.48 -4.81 -8.04
N THR A 106 -18.58 -5.64 -7.53
CA THR A 106 -18.67 -6.11 -6.15
C THR A 106 -18.25 -4.92 -5.29
N GLY A 107 -19.07 -4.50 -4.33
CA GLY A 107 -18.76 -3.36 -3.47
C GLY A 107 -17.34 -3.49 -2.92
N GLY A 108 -16.52 -2.45 -3.15
CA GLY A 108 -15.14 -2.45 -2.69
C GLY A 108 -15.08 -2.35 -1.17
N SER A 109 -13.87 -2.36 -0.65
CA SER A 109 -13.62 -2.27 0.79
C SER A 109 -12.64 -1.16 1.11
N LYS A 110 -12.64 -0.74 2.37
CA LYS A 110 -11.61 0.15 2.90
C LYS A 110 -10.21 -0.49 2.74
N PRO A 111 -9.16 0.33 2.60
CA PRO A 111 -7.79 -0.15 2.54
C PRO A 111 -7.43 -1.03 3.74
N LEU A 112 -6.54 -2.00 3.53
CA LEU A 112 -6.11 -2.91 4.61
C LEU A 112 -5.56 -2.13 5.82
N CYS A 113 -4.87 -1.02 5.61
CA CYS A 113 -4.30 -0.20 6.70
C CYS A 113 -5.35 0.53 7.55
N GLU A 114 -6.62 0.58 7.13
CA GLU A 114 -7.74 1.07 7.94
C GLU A 114 -8.46 -0.05 8.67
N THR A 115 -8.63 -1.21 8.01
CA THR A 115 -9.37 -2.33 8.59
C THR A 115 -8.52 -3.18 9.52
N LEU A 116 -7.20 -3.10 9.39
CA LEU A 116 -6.26 -3.91 10.16
C LEU A 116 -6.02 -3.33 11.56
N VAL A 117 -6.39 -4.14 12.54
CA VAL A 117 -6.11 -3.90 13.96
C VAL A 117 -4.72 -4.41 14.29
N ASP A 118 -4.08 -3.82 15.30
CA ASP A 118 -2.80 -4.30 15.80
C ASP A 118 -2.88 -5.78 16.20
N LEU A 119 -2.10 -6.61 15.50
CA LEU A 119 -2.07 -8.07 15.61
C LEU A 119 -1.63 -8.58 16.98
N GLN A 120 -1.12 -7.70 17.84
CA GLN A 120 -0.61 -8.02 19.16
C GLN A 120 -1.59 -7.65 20.28
N LEU A 121 -2.68 -6.95 19.98
CA LEU A 121 -3.68 -6.56 20.96
C LEU A 121 -4.69 -7.70 21.19
N THR A 122 -4.84 -8.06 22.46
CA THR A 122 -5.93 -8.94 22.91
C THR A 122 -7.28 -8.26 22.71
N GLU A 123 -8.37 -9.03 22.59
CA GLU A 123 -9.72 -8.47 22.39
C GLU A 123 -10.09 -7.40 23.42
N ARG A 124 -9.63 -7.55 24.67
CA ARG A 124 -9.85 -6.58 25.76
C ARG A 124 -9.13 -5.25 25.53
N GLN A 125 -7.99 -5.27 24.84
CA GLN A 125 -7.21 -4.07 24.50
C GLN A 125 -7.69 -3.40 23.20
N ARG A 126 -8.56 -4.06 22.42
CA ARG A 126 -9.17 -3.50 21.20
C ARG A 126 -10.32 -2.54 21.51
N VAL A 127 -10.86 -2.58 22.73
CA VAL A 127 -11.98 -1.72 23.17
C VAL A 127 -11.42 -0.37 23.62
N GLY A 128 -11.61 0.66 22.79
CA GLY A 128 -11.42 2.06 23.19
C GLY A 128 -10.31 2.85 22.49
N ASP A 129 -9.50 2.23 21.63
CA ASP A 129 -8.53 2.97 20.81
C ASP A 129 -8.46 2.40 19.40
N SER A 130 -8.99 3.16 18.43
CA SER A 130 -8.95 2.84 17.00
C SER A 130 -7.55 3.09 16.46
N ARG A 131 -6.56 2.31 16.92
CA ARG A 131 -5.19 2.42 16.42
C ARG A 131 -4.99 1.47 15.26
N ARG A 132 -4.70 2.06 14.10
CA ARG A 132 -4.17 1.40 12.91
C ARG A 132 -3.00 0.50 13.33
N ALA A 133 -2.89 -0.67 12.72
CA ALA A 133 -1.77 -1.56 13.01
C ALA A 133 -0.42 -0.86 12.77
N HIS A 134 0.48 -0.94 13.76
CA HIS A 134 1.85 -0.44 13.64
C HIS A 134 2.81 -1.62 13.53
N PHE A 135 3.61 -1.64 12.48
CA PHE A 135 4.64 -2.65 12.30
C PHE A 135 6.01 -2.02 12.41
N TYR A 136 6.94 -2.75 13.03
CA TYR A 136 8.35 -2.41 13.01
C TYR A 136 9.10 -3.45 12.20
N VAL A 137 10.04 -2.99 11.38
CA VAL A 137 10.89 -3.83 10.54
C VAL A 137 12.34 -3.45 10.72
N TYR A 138 13.24 -4.40 10.49
CA TYR A 138 14.64 -4.08 10.22
C TYR A 138 14.83 -3.90 8.71
N CYS A 139 15.17 -2.69 8.30
CA CYS A 139 15.48 -2.38 6.91
C CYS A 139 16.99 -2.58 6.68
N ALA A 140 17.36 -3.60 5.91
CA ALA A 140 18.76 -3.91 5.62
C ALA A 140 19.43 -2.85 4.72
N SER A 141 18.67 -2.21 3.83
CA SER A 141 19.14 -1.15 2.93
C SER A 141 17.93 -0.35 2.43
N PRO A 142 18.04 0.97 2.27
CA PRO A 142 19.18 1.83 2.58
C PRO A 142 19.30 2.21 4.07
N CYS A 143 18.26 2.03 4.89
CA CYS A 143 18.22 2.61 6.24
C CYS A 143 19.21 1.98 7.22
N LYS A 144 19.46 0.66 7.12
CA LYS A 144 20.30 -0.10 8.06
C LYS A 144 19.87 0.09 9.52
N ALA A 145 18.56 0.18 9.74
CA ALA A 145 17.98 0.55 11.02
C ALA A 145 16.59 -0.08 11.20
N MET A 146 16.10 -0.03 12.44
CA MET A 146 14.70 -0.27 12.71
C MET A 146 13.86 0.87 12.12
N CYS A 147 12.79 0.53 11.43
CA CYS A 147 11.89 1.46 10.75
C CYS A 147 10.44 1.04 10.95
N VAL A 148 9.52 1.96 10.68
CA VAL A 148 8.10 1.60 10.52
C VAL A 148 7.95 0.78 9.25
N GLY A 149 7.24 -0.34 9.34
CA GLY A 149 6.96 -1.24 8.24
C GLY A 149 5.53 -1.11 7.71
N LYS A 150 5.34 -1.50 6.46
CA LYS A 150 4.02 -1.69 5.85
C LYS A 150 3.79 -3.15 5.55
N LEU A 151 2.58 -3.65 5.84
CA LEU A 151 2.16 -4.98 5.47
C LEU A 151 1.72 -4.99 4.00
N ARG A 152 2.15 -6.00 3.25
CA ARG A 152 1.79 -6.28 1.87
C ARG A 152 1.47 -7.76 1.70
N VAL A 153 0.84 -8.11 0.59
CA VAL A 153 0.42 -9.47 0.31
C VAL A 153 0.60 -9.79 -1.17
N ARG A 154 0.90 -11.05 -1.45
CA ARG A 154 1.00 -11.62 -2.80
C ARG A 154 0.44 -13.03 -2.80
N CYS A 155 0.11 -13.56 -3.97
CA CYS A 155 -0.29 -14.95 -4.10
C CYS A 155 0.88 -15.88 -3.72
N SER A 156 0.62 -16.90 -2.92
CA SER A 156 1.62 -17.89 -2.54
C SER A 156 2.16 -18.68 -3.74
N SER A 157 1.30 -18.95 -4.73
CA SER A 157 1.62 -19.74 -5.93
C SER A 157 2.42 -18.96 -6.96
N CYS A 158 1.86 -17.87 -7.51
CA CYS A 158 2.49 -17.13 -8.62
C CYS A 158 3.33 -15.93 -8.18
N LYS A 159 3.34 -15.59 -6.88
CA LYS A 159 4.00 -14.39 -6.30
C LYS A 159 3.47 -13.05 -6.82
N GLY A 160 2.38 -13.04 -7.61
CA GLY A 160 1.72 -11.83 -8.09
C GLY A 160 0.95 -11.09 -6.98
N GLY A 161 0.93 -9.76 -7.05
CA GLY A 161 0.25 -8.89 -6.08
C GLY A 161 -1.22 -8.59 -6.38
N ALA A 162 -1.75 -9.01 -7.54
CA ALA A 162 -3.18 -8.88 -7.85
C ALA A 162 -3.97 -10.03 -7.18
N ILE A 163 -4.02 -10.01 -5.86
CA ILE A 163 -4.75 -10.97 -5.03
C ILE A 163 -5.61 -10.20 -4.02
N THR A 164 -6.84 -10.66 -3.79
CA THR A 164 -7.68 -10.21 -2.67
C THR A 164 -7.67 -11.26 -1.56
N VAL A 165 -7.68 -10.82 -0.29
CA VAL A 165 -7.71 -11.74 0.86
C VAL A 165 -9.14 -11.98 1.33
N ASP A 166 -9.47 -13.22 1.70
CA ASP A 166 -10.82 -13.57 2.15
C ASP A 166 -11.15 -13.00 3.55
N ARG A 167 -10.13 -12.70 4.34
CA ARG A 167 -10.25 -12.03 5.64
C ARG A 167 -8.98 -11.26 6.00
N ASP A 168 -9.10 -10.30 6.90
CA ASP A 168 -7.94 -9.60 7.47
C ASP A 168 -7.20 -10.46 8.48
N PRO A 169 -5.86 -10.40 8.53
CA PRO A 169 -5.09 -11.11 9.54
C PRO A 169 -5.44 -10.61 10.94
N GLN A 170 -5.53 -11.55 11.89
CA GLN A 170 -5.95 -11.27 13.26
C GLN A 170 -4.84 -11.49 14.30
N CYS A 171 -3.78 -12.19 13.90
CA CYS A 171 -2.61 -12.47 14.72
C CYS A 171 -1.33 -12.56 13.87
N TRP A 172 -0.17 -12.60 14.52
CA TRP A 172 1.12 -12.75 13.81
C TRP A 172 1.22 -14.05 13.02
N ASP A 173 0.68 -15.15 13.53
CA ASP A 173 0.78 -16.42 12.83
C ASP A 173 0.03 -16.38 11.49
N ASP A 174 -1.06 -15.60 11.36
CA ASP A 174 -1.76 -15.43 10.07
C ASP A 174 -0.88 -14.78 8.99
N VAL A 175 0.15 -14.05 9.42
CA VAL A 175 1.04 -13.27 8.56
C VAL A 175 2.38 -13.96 8.36
N LEU A 176 2.89 -14.64 9.39
CA LEU A 176 4.21 -15.29 9.38
C LEU A 176 4.15 -16.71 8.84
N GLU A 177 3.08 -17.45 9.13
CA GLU A 177 2.94 -18.85 8.71
C GLU A 177 2.30 -18.95 7.32
N PRO A 178 2.77 -19.88 6.47
CA PRO A 178 2.17 -20.10 5.16
C PRO A 178 0.80 -20.79 5.29
N HIS A 179 -0.04 -20.67 4.25
CA HIS A 179 -1.33 -21.35 4.14
C HIS A 179 -2.37 -21.00 5.22
N ARG A 180 -2.34 -19.78 5.75
CA ARG A 180 -3.25 -19.31 6.81
C ARG A 180 -4.49 -18.60 6.30
N ILE A 181 -4.32 -17.75 5.30
CA ILE A 181 -5.38 -16.93 4.72
C ILE A 181 -5.46 -17.27 3.24
N THR A 182 -6.64 -17.69 2.80
CA THR A 182 -6.96 -17.88 1.38
C THR A 182 -7.24 -16.54 0.71
N GLY A 183 -7.17 -16.52 -0.60
CA GLY A 183 -7.47 -15.32 -1.37
C GLY A 183 -7.72 -15.62 -2.84
N ASP A 184 -8.35 -14.68 -3.52
CA ASP A 184 -8.66 -14.80 -4.94
C ASP A 184 -7.59 -14.09 -5.78
N CYS A 185 -6.79 -14.89 -6.50
CA CYS A 185 -5.71 -14.36 -7.33
C CYS A 185 -6.20 -14.09 -8.75
N GLN A 186 -6.04 -12.85 -9.18
CA GLN A 186 -6.47 -12.35 -10.48
C GLN A 186 -5.38 -12.39 -11.56
N ASN A 187 -4.15 -12.79 -11.21
CA ASN A 187 -3.07 -12.93 -12.19
C ASN A 187 -3.42 -14.00 -13.23
N GLU A 188 -3.27 -13.67 -14.51
CA GLU A 188 -3.49 -14.63 -15.59
C GLU A 188 -2.50 -15.80 -15.51
N GLY A 189 -2.97 -17.02 -15.77
CA GLY A 189 -2.15 -18.23 -15.71
C GLY A 189 -1.79 -18.70 -14.30
N CYS A 190 -2.33 -18.08 -13.23
CA CYS A 190 -2.09 -18.54 -11.88
C CYS A 190 -2.81 -19.88 -11.60
N VAL A 191 -2.04 -20.96 -11.54
CA VAL A 191 -2.52 -22.29 -11.10
C VAL A 191 -2.48 -22.40 -9.58
N SER A 192 -3.46 -23.11 -9.00
CA SER A 192 -3.42 -23.44 -7.58
C SER A 192 -2.42 -24.58 -7.35
N ALA A 193 -1.71 -24.53 -6.23
CA ALA A 193 -0.87 -25.64 -5.81
C ALA A 193 -1.74 -26.63 -5.02
N ILE A 194 -1.63 -27.93 -5.32
CA ILE A 194 -2.26 -28.95 -4.48
C ILE A 194 -1.42 -29.07 -3.21
N TYR A 195 -1.97 -28.66 -2.07
CA TYR A 195 -1.33 -28.83 -0.77
C TYR A 195 -1.82 -30.13 -0.13
N SER A 196 -0.97 -31.16 -0.13
CA SER A 196 -1.18 -32.40 0.60
C SER A 196 -0.25 -32.44 1.82
N PRO A 197 -0.78 -32.55 3.06
CA PRO A 197 0.05 -32.69 4.25
C PRO A 197 1.02 -33.86 4.12
N GLY A 198 2.33 -33.61 4.25
CA GLY A 198 3.38 -34.64 4.22
C GLY A 198 3.99 -34.96 2.85
N ILE A 199 3.44 -34.45 1.74
CA ILE A 199 3.97 -34.73 0.37
C ILE A 199 4.59 -33.46 -0.26
N GLY A 200 4.33 -32.28 0.29
CA GLY A 200 4.76 -31.00 -0.30
C GLY A 200 3.84 -30.54 -1.43
N ALA A 201 4.11 -29.37 -1.99
CA ALA A 201 3.30 -28.81 -3.07
C ALA A 201 3.61 -29.52 -4.40
N THR A 202 2.62 -30.12 -5.04
CA THR A 202 2.74 -30.64 -6.41
C THR A 202 2.19 -29.60 -7.40
N GLN A 203 2.90 -29.38 -8.51
CA GLN A 203 2.50 -28.44 -9.59
C GLN A 203 1.46 -29.08 -10.54
N GLU A 204 0.56 -29.91 -10.02
CA GLU A 204 -0.53 -30.45 -10.82
C GLU A 204 -1.74 -29.55 -10.64
N GLY A 205 -2.22 -28.98 -11.75
CA GLY A 205 -3.25 -27.92 -11.78
C GLY A 205 -4.57 -28.35 -11.16
N GLY A 206 -4.68 -28.21 -9.84
CA GLY A 206 -5.88 -28.49 -9.08
C GLY A 206 -6.73 -27.25 -8.83
N ASP A 207 -8.03 -27.46 -8.61
CA ASP A 207 -9.02 -26.48 -8.13
C ASP A 207 -8.86 -26.17 -6.63
N GLY A 208 -7.63 -26.25 -6.12
CA GLY A 208 -7.33 -26.06 -4.70
C GLY A 208 -7.46 -24.59 -4.29
N PRO A 209 -7.63 -24.30 -2.99
CA PRO A 209 -7.67 -22.93 -2.51
C PRO A 209 -6.32 -22.24 -2.76
N ARG A 210 -6.36 -21.02 -3.29
CA ARG A 210 -5.18 -20.18 -3.40
C ARG A 210 -4.92 -19.50 -2.06
N PHE A 211 -3.66 -19.52 -1.63
CA PHE A 211 -3.27 -18.91 -0.38
C PHE A 211 -2.56 -17.58 -0.60
N SER A 212 -2.73 -16.70 0.38
CA SER A 212 -2.07 -15.41 0.49
C SER A 212 -0.75 -15.58 1.23
N GLN A 213 0.29 -14.94 0.71
CA GLN A 213 1.59 -14.81 1.35
C GLN A 213 1.81 -13.34 1.70
N PHE A 214 1.87 -13.05 2.99
CA PHE A 214 2.18 -11.71 3.46
C PHE A 214 3.69 -11.46 3.50
N PHE A 215 4.05 -10.19 3.39
CA PHE A 215 5.43 -9.72 3.53
C PHE A 215 5.43 -8.26 4.00
N PHE A 216 6.57 -7.80 4.45
CA PHE A 216 6.73 -6.44 4.97
C PHE A 216 7.67 -5.62 4.11
N LYS A 217 7.41 -4.32 4.01
CA LYS A 217 8.30 -3.34 3.39
C LYS A 217 8.65 -2.24 4.38
N CYS A 218 9.80 -1.61 4.20
CA CYS A 218 10.13 -0.41 4.96
C CYS A 218 9.32 0.80 4.46
N SER A 219 8.87 1.66 5.37
CA SER A 219 8.11 2.87 5.05
C SER A 219 8.97 4.13 4.90
N GLN A 220 10.26 4.05 5.22
CA GLN A 220 11.15 5.22 5.33
C GLN A 220 11.84 5.58 4.01
N HIS A 221 11.64 4.79 2.96
CA HIS A 221 12.20 5.05 1.65
C HIS A 221 11.25 4.53 0.56
N THR A 222 11.48 5.01 -0.65
CA THR A 222 10.82 4.53 -1.86
C THR A 222 11.12 3.04 -2.08
N SER A 223 10.11 2.32 -2.57
CA SER A 223 10.20 0.87 -2.81
C SER A 223 11.39 0.51 -3.71
N GLN A 224 12.19 -0.48 -3.33
CA GLN A 224 13.37 -0.93 -4.09
C GLN A 224 13.03 -2.00 -5.15
N GLY A 225 11.83 -1.93 -5.74
CA GLY A 225 11.30 -2.91 -6.71
C GLY A 225 10.33 -3.94 -6.12
N GLU A 226 10.06 -5.00 -6.89
CA GLU A 226 9.05 -6.03 -6.58
C GLU A 226 9.50 -7.01 -5.48
N GLU A 227 10.80 -7.24 -5.35
CA GLU A 227 11.39 -8.12 -4.32
C GLU A 227 11.79 -7.36 -3.04
N ASP A 228 11.49 -6.07 -2.97
CA ASP A 228 11.76 -5.25 -1.79
C ASP A 228 10.96 -5.76 -0.59
N GLN A 229 11.69 -6.29 0.40
CA GLN A 229 11.16 -6.88 1.61
C GLN A 229 12.03 -6.50 2.82
N ALA A 230 11.40 -6.36 3.97
CA ALA A 230 12.05 -6.09 5.24
C ALA A 230 11.64 -7.14 6.29
N VAL A 231 12.53 -7.41 7.24
CA VAL A 231 12.28 -8.42 8.27
C VAL A 231 11.39 -7.83 9.36
N PRO A 232 10.22 -8.42 9.67
CA PRO A 232 9.37 -7.92 10.74
C PRO A 232 9.98 -8.17 12.12
N LEU A 233 9.97 -7.13 12.96
CA LEU A 233 10.40 -7.18 14.36
C LEU A 233 9.16 -7.33 15.25
N TYR A 234 8.50 -8.48 15.15
CA TYR A 234 7.17 -8.74 15.73
C TYR A 234 7.13 -8.76 17.27
N LEU A 235 8.28 -8.73 17.94
CA LEU A 235 8.37 -8.59 19.40
C LEU A 235 8.40 -7.13 19.87
N ILE A 236 8.67 -6.19 18.95
CA ILE A 236 8.72 -4.76 19.26
C ILE A 236 7.32 -4.18 19.18
N LYS A 237 6.96 -3.38 20.19
CA LYS A 237 5.64 -2.76 20.34
C LYS A 237 5.78 -1.27 20.64
N PRO A 238 4.81 -0.44 20.21
CA PRO A 238 4.72 0.90 20.74
C PRO A 238 4.39 0.84 22.24
N ASN A 239 5.05 1.68 23.06
CA ASN A 239 4.85 1.71 24.50
C ASN A 239 3.59 2.50 24.90
N ILE A 240 2.44 2.03 24.44
CA ILE A 240 1.15 2.71 24.59
C ILE A 240 0.64 2.82 26.03
N HIS A 241 1.20 2.05 26.95
CA HIS A 241 0.81 2.00 28.35
C HIS A 241 1.89 2.59 29.27
N ASN A 242 2.89 3.30 28.72
CA ASN A 242 3.96 3.93 29.50
C ASN A 242 4.65 2.93 30.46
N ILE A 243 4.88 1.71 30.00
CA ILE A 243 5.51 0.65 30.78
C ILE A 243 7.00 0.98 30.91
N PRO A 244 7.56 1.03 32.13
CA PRO A 244 8.98 1.31 32.33
C PRO A 244 9.84 0.16 31.81
N CYS A 245 10.97 0.50 31.20
CA CYS A 245 11.97 -0.47 30.80
C CYS A 245 12.52 -1.20 32.03
N LEU A 246 12.55 -2.53 32.00
CA LEU A 246 13.04 -3.32 33.14
C LEU A 246 14.52 -3.02 33.49
N ALA A 247 15.33 -2.67 32.49
CA ALA A 247 16.78 -2.47 32.68
C ALA A 247 17.13 -1.07 33.21
N CYS A 248 16.53 -0.01 32.67
CA CYS A 248 16.87 1.37 33.01
C CYS A 248 15.75 2.13 33.72
N THR A 249 14.57 1.54 33.89
CA THR A 249 13.35 2.15 34.46
C THR A 249 12.78 3.35 33.70
N ASP A 250 13.43 3.78 32.62
CA ASP A 250 12.92 4.85 31.77
C ASP A 250 11.61 4.47 31.06
N VAL A 251 10.78 5.48 30.83
CA VAL A 251 9.59 5.40 29.97
C VAL A 251 9.84 6.31 28.77
N LYS A 252 9.73 5.74 27.57
CA LYS A 252 9.76 6.46 26.29
C LYS A 252 8.55 6.05 25.46
#